data_AF-A0A2T0AWJ6-F1
#
_entry.id   AF-A0A2T0AWJ6-F1
#
_cell.length_a   1.000
_cell.length_b   1.000
_cell.length_c   1.000
_cell.angle_alpha   90.00
_cell.angle_beta   90.00
_cell.angle_gamma   90.00
#
_symmetry.space_group_name_H-M   'P 1'
#
loop_
_entity.id
_entity.type
_entity.pdbx_description
1 polymer ?
#
loop_
_entity_poly.entity_id
_entity_poly.type
_entity_poly.pdbx_seq_one_letter_code
_entity_poly.pdbx_strand_id
1 'polypeptide(L)'
;MQNKVEKECCIIENIIGTRVKTISLHNPSIHNQYPEFRGYKNAYSKEFFNTDLYISDYCKDFRGKNLREFMKKGRNNLIQVLFHPIHFSEKEESYMESFSRIIADNINRIDVYNSYSNKTYKKELNNNTLLEYFQNYIKENRLND
;
A
#
# COMPACT_ATOMS: atom_id res chain seq x y z
N MET A 1 -21.45 -15.31 8.63
CA MET A 1 -20.31 -14.71 7.89
C MET A 1 -20.16 -15.35 6.52
N GLN A 2 -20.21 -16.69 6.41
CA GLN A 2 -20.22 -17.45 5.16
C GLN A 2 -21.09 -16.85 4.05
N ASN A 3 -22.40 -16.67 4.29
CA ASN A 3 -23.32 -16.14 3.27
C ASN A 3 -22.96 -14.72 2.78
N LYS A 4 -22.21 -13.92 3.57
CA LYS A 4 -21.74 -12.60 3.13
C LYS A 4 -20.57 -12.75 2.17
N VAL A 5 -19.60 -13.60 2.52
CA VAL A 5 -18.46 -13.92 1.66
C VAL A 5 -18.91 -14.53 0.33
N GLU A 6 -19.87 -15.46 0.36
CA GLU A 6 -20.42 -16.06 -0.86
C GLU A 6 -21.10 -15.02 -1.77
N LYS A 7 -21.85 -14.07 -1.18
CA LYS A 7 -22.46 -12.97 -1.94
C LYS A 7 -21.41 -12.06 -2.57
N GLU A 8 -20.40 -11.65 -1.81
CA GLU A 8 -19.30 -10.82 -2.34
C GLU A 8 -18.52 -11.55 -3.44
N CYS A 9 -18.22 -12.84 -3.23
CA CYS A 9 -17.56 -13.67 -4.24
C CYS A 9 -18.42 -13.77 -5.50
N CYS A 10 -19.72 -14.04 -5.39
CA CYS A 10 -20.63 -14.12 -6.54
C CYS A 10 -20.64 -12.83 -7.36
N ILE A 11 -20.65 -11.66 -6.71
CA ILE A 11 -20.56 -10.36 -7.39
C ILE A 11 -19.25 -10.27 -8.19
N ILE A 12 -18.11 -10.59 -7.56
CA ILE A 12 -16.80 -10.56 -8.21
C ILE A 12 -16.75 -11.54 -9.37
N GLU A 13 -17.17 -12.79 -9.16
CA GLU A 13 -17.20 -13.87 -10.15
C GLU A 13 -18.01 -13.49 -11.39
N ASN A 14 -19.15 -12.82 -11.21
CA ASN A 14 -19.97 -12.32 -12.31
C ASN A 14 -19.27 -11.21 -13.11
N ILE A 15 -18.47 -10.36 -12.45
CA ILE A 15 -17.71 -9.29 -13.11
C ILE A 15 -16.52 -9.86 -13.89
N ILE A 16 -15.79 -10.80 -13.31
CA ILE A 16 -14.53 -11.32 -13.89
C ILE A 16 -14.74 -12.56 -14.77
N GLY A 17 -15.94 -13.14 -14.78
CA GLY A 17 -16.28 -14.33 -15.56
C GLY A 17 -15.54 -15.61 -15.11
N THR A 18 -14.99 -15.63 -13.91
CA THR A 18 -14.24 -16.77 -13.38
C THR A 18 -14.47 -16.96 -11.88
N ARG A 19 -14.35 -18.20 -11.42
CA ARG A 19 -14.62 -18.58 -10.03
C ARG A 19 -13.54 -18.07 -9.08
N VAL A 20 -13.95 -17.46 -7.98
CA VAL A 20 -13.10 -17.09 -6.85
C VAL A 20 -12.75 -18.35 -6.07
N LYS A 21 -11.45 -18.68 -6.03
CA LYS A 21 -10.92 -19.83 -5.30
C LYS A 21 -10.24 -19.45 -3.98
N THR A 22 -9.82 -18.19 -3.88
CA THR A 22 -8.99 -17.68 -2.80
C THR A 22 -9.52 -16.35 -2.33
N ILE A 23 -9.51 -16.12 -1.01
CA ILE A 23 -9.97 -14.88 -0.39
C ILE A 23 -8.91 -14.36 0.58
N SER A 24 -8.87 -13.04 0.74
CA SER A 24 -8.00 -12.35 1.69
C SER A 24 -8.85 -11.38 2.49
N LEU A 25 -8.73 -11.41 3.81
CA LEU A 25 -9.53 -10.58 4.71
C LEU A 25 -8.67 -9.42 5.21
N HIS A 26 -9.25 -8.22 5.23
CA HIS A 26 -8.61 -7.08 5.87
C HIS A 26 -8.72 -7.23 7.41
N ASN A 27 -7.60 -7.14 8.12
CA ASN A 27 -7.52 -7.35 9.58
C ASN A 27 -8.11 -8.71 10.03
N PRO A 28 -7.50 -9.83 9.62
CA PRO A 28 -8.02 -11.17 9.89
C PRO A 28 -7.95 -11.55 11.37
N SER A 29 -7.22 -10.81 12.21
CA SER A 29 -6.90 -11.19 13.58
C SER A 29 -7.81 -10.54 14.63
N ILE A 30 -9.13 -10.53 14.40
CA ILE A 30 -10.06 -10.27 15.52
C ILE A 30 -9.91 -11.47 16.48
N HIS A 31 -9.12 -11.27 17.56
CA HIS A 31 -8.79 -12.29 18.57
C HIS A 31 -7.97 -13.51 18.08
N ASN A 32 -7.02 -13.35 17.15
CA ASN A 32 -6.22 -14.46 16.59
C ASN A 32 -7.04 -15.58 15.93
N GLN A 33 -8.30 -15.30 15.58
CA GLN A 33 -9.16 -16.24 14.87
C GLN A 33 -9.11 -15.96 13.38
N TYR A 34 -8.62 -16.93 12.61
CA TYR A 34 -8.60 -16.86 11.16
C TYR A 34 -9.81 -17.62 10.64
N PRO A 35 -10.90 -16.93 10.24
CA PRO A 35 -12.12 -17.61 9.85
C PRO A 35 -11.89 -18.42 8.57
N GLU A 36 -12.40 -19.65 8.57
CA GLU A 36 -12.43 -20.51 7.40
C GLU A 36 -13.78 -20.38 6.72
N PHE A 37 -13.75 -20.33 5.38
CA PHE A 37 -14.95 -20.24 4.57
C PHE A 37 -15.01 -21.43 3.64
N ARG A 38 -16.11 -22.20 3.73
CA ARG A 38 -16.27 -23.42 2.94
C ARG A 38 -16.16 -23.10 1.46
N GLY A 39 -15.30 -23.83 0.75
CA GLY A 39 -15.10 -23.68 -0.69
C GLY A 39 -14.06 -22.63 -1.09
N TYR A 40 -13.46 -21.91 -0.14
CA TYR A 40 -12.45 -20.88 -0.41
C TYR A 40 -11.17 -21.16 0.37
N LYS A 41 -10.01 -20.85 -0.24
CA LYS A 41 -8.74 -20.83 0.48
C LYS A 41 -8.51 -19.44 1.06
N ASN A 42 -8.42 -19.33 2.38
CA ASN A 42 -8.08 -18.08 3.04
C ASN A 42 -6.57 -17.84 2.99
N ALA A 43 -6.12 -16.72 2.44
CA ALA A 43 -4.71 -16.33 2.39
C ALA A 43 -4.08 -16.22 3.79
N TYR A 44 -4.89 -15.96 4.82
CA TYR A 44 -4.45 -15.91 6.22
C TYR A 44 -4.63 -17.22 6.98
N SER A 45 -4.92 -18.34 6.31
CA SER A 45 -4.90 -19.65 6.98
C SER A 45 -3.48 -19.97 7.47
N LYS A 46 -3.36 -20.76 8.55
CA LYS A 46 -2.05 -21.12 9.14
C LYS A 46 -1.12 -21.84 8.16
N GLU A 47 -1.68 -22.49 7.14
CA GLU A 47 -0.93 -23.15 6.06
C GLU A 47 -0.06 -22.17 5.28
N PHE A 48 -0.55 -20.94 5.06
CA PHE A 48 0.14 -19.93 4.24
C PHE A 48 0.70 -18.77 5.09
N PHE A 49 -0.05 -18.36 6.13
CA PHE A 49 0.30 -17.23 6.99
C PHE A 49 0.96 -17.70 8.28
N ASN A 50 2.25 -18.02 8.17
CA ASN A 50 3.11 -18.40 9.29
C ASN A 50 4.51 -17.79 9.12
N THR A 51 5.30 -17.82 10.19
CA THR A 51 6.65 -17.22 10.20
C THR A 51 7.59 -17.83 9.16
N ASP A 52 7.34 -19.04 8.70
CA ASP A 52 8.19 -19.69 7.71
C ASP A 52 7.86 -19.31 6.27
N LEU A 53 6.58 -19.06 5.98
CA LEU A 53 6.07 -18.87 4.62
C LEU A 53 5.56 -17.45 4.34
N TYR A 54 5.48 -16.57 5.35
CA TYR A 54 5.09 -15.17 5.20
C TYR A 54 6.26 -14.23 5.45
N ILE A 55 6.44 -13.20 4.63
CA ILE A 55 7.39 -12.10 4.88
C ILE A 55 6.74 -10.75 4.60
N SER A 56 7.11 -9.74 5.39
CA SER A 56 6.73 -8.35 5.17
C SER A 56 7.88 -7.41 5.47
N ASP A 57 7.95 -6.30 4.75
CA ASP A 57 8.87 -5.17 4.98
C ASP A 57 8.34 -4.18 6.05
N TYR A 58 7.67 -4.69 7.07
CA TYR A 58 7.05 -3.87 8.11
C TYR A 58 8.09 -2.95 8.77
N CYS A 59 7.79 -1.65 8.88
CA CYS A 59 8.74 -0.66 9.41
C CYS A 59 10.11 -0.62 8.67
N LYS A 60 10.12 -0.92 7.36
CA LYS A 60 11.35 -1.07 6.54
C LYS A 60 12.27 -2.22 6.99
N ASP A 61 11.75 -3.16 7.78
CA ASP A 61 12.49 -4.32 8.28
C ASP A 61 11.75 -5.63 7.90
N PHE A 62 12.53 -6.66 7.59
CA PHE A 62 12.05 -8.02 7.38
C PHE A 62 11.97 -8.85 8.66
N ARG A 63 12.06 -8.20 9.83
CA ARG A 63 12.03 -8.79 11.17
C ARG A 63 13.11 -9.86 11.34
N GLY A 64 14.33 -9.53 10.91
CA GLY A 64 15.49 -10.41 11.01
C GLY A 64 15.51 -11.60 10.04
N LYS A 65 14.58 -11.68 9.08
CA LYS A 65 14.58 -12.74 8.08
C LYS A 65 15.63 -12.51 7.01
N ASN A 66 16.38 -13.56 6.67
CA ASN A 66 17.25 -13.54 5.51
C ASN A 66 16.42 -13.74 4.24
N LEU A 67 16.38 -12.72 3.37
CA LEU A 67 15.62 -12.75 2.13
C LEU A 67 16.02 -13.90 1.20
N ARG A 68 17.32 -14.18 1.06
CA ARG A 68 17.81 -15.25 0.16
C ARG A 68 17.33 -16.61 0.64
N GLU A 69 17.44 -16.88 1.94
CA GLU A 69 16.95 -18.14 2.51
C GLU A 69 15.43 -18.25 2.45
N PHE A 70 14.71 -17.15 2.70
CA PHE A 70 13.26 -17.12 2.58
C PHE A 70 12.81 -17.45 1.15
N MET A 71 13.42 -16.84 0.13
CA MET A 71 13.07 -17.07 -1.27
C MET A 71 13.32 -18.52 -1.72
N LYS A 72 14.31 -19.22 -1.15
CA LYS A 72 14.53 -20.65 -1.44
C LYS A 72 13.34 -21.52 -1.02
N LYS A 73 12.59 -21.13 0.02
CA LYS A 73 11.39 -21.86 0.48
C LYS A 73 10.30 -21.89 -0.58
N GLY A 74 10.23 -20.87 -1.44
CA GLY A 74 9.29 -20.76 -2.56
C GLY A 74 9.44 -21.85 -3.64
N ARG A 75 10.53 -22.63 -3.63
CA ARG A 75 10.72 -23.76 -4.56
C ARG A 75 9.77 -24.93 -4.26
N ASN A 76 9.46 -25.14 -2.99
CA ASN A 76 8.69 -26.28 -2.52
C ASN A 76 7.37 -25.86 -1.86
N ASN A 77 7.19 -24.57 -1.58
CA ASN A 77 6.05 -24.05 -0.84
C ASN A 77 5.48 -22.80 -1.53
N LEU A 78 4.19 -22.56 -1.33
CA LEU A 78 3.61 -21.25 -1.60
C LEU A 78 4.05 -20.29 -0.49
N ILE A 79 4.77 -19.24 -0.85
CA ILE A 79 5.16 -18.16 0.08
C ILE A 79 4.29 -16.92 -0.16
N GLN A 80 4.01 -16.19 0.91
CA GLN A 80 3.31 -14.92 0.88
C GLN A 80 4.28 -13.78 1.18
N VAL A 81 4.18 -12.73 0.36
CA VAL A 81 5.07 -11.57 0.42
C VAL A 81 4.21 -10.32 0.46
N LEU A 82 4.46 -9.46 1.44
CA LEU A 82 3.83 -8.15 1.57
C LEU A 82 4.89 -7.06 1.54
N PHE A 83 4.77 -6.13 0.61
CA PHE A 83 5.66 -4.99 0.48
C PHE A 83 4.85 -3.71 0.48
N HIS A 84 5.36 -2.67 1.16
CA HIS A 84 4.80 -1.34 1.09
C HIS A 84 5.63 -0.52 0.11
N PRO A 85 5.06 -0.06 -1.03
CA PRO A 85 5.82 0.67 -2.04
C PRO A 85 6.59 1.90 -1.50
N ILE A 86 6.06 2.54 -0.46
CA ILE A 86 6.70 3.70 0.21
C ILE A 86 8.05 3.36 0.87
N HIS A 87 8.34 2.09 1.16
CA HIS A 87 9.62 1.70 1.76
C HIS A 87 10.77 1.65 0.77
N PHE A 88 10.48 1.63 -0.53
CA PHE A 88 11.48 1.48 -1.57
C PHE A 88 11.91 2.85 -2.11
N SER A 89 13.20 3.11 -2.02
CA SER A 89 13.87 4.25 -2.65
C SER A 89 15.27 3.81 -3.07
N GLU A 90 15.84 4.50 -4.06
CA GLU A 90 17.24 4.27 -4.48
C GLU A 90 18.24 4.67 -3.38
N LYS A 91 17.80 5.52 -2.45
CA LYS A 91 18.60 6.01 -1.33
C LYS A 91 17.94 5.58 -0.02
N GLU A 92 18.74 5.50 1.03
CA GLU A 92 18.21 5.33 2.37
C GLU A 92 17.37 6.57 2.73
N GLU A 93 16.13 6.34 3.12
CA GLU A 93 15.17 7.38 3.48
C GLU A 93 14.51 7.00 4.81
N SER A 94 14.26 7.99 5.65
CA SER A 94 13.29 7.91 6.73
C SER A 94 11.85 7.89 6.17
N TYR A 95 10.87 7.58 7.02
CA TYR A 95 9.47 7.70 6.63
C TYR A 95 9.11 9.14 6.25
N MET A 96 9.59 10.12 7.02
CA MET A 96 9.30 11.52 6.77
C MET A 96 9.79 11.95 5.39
N GLU A 97 11.00 11.55 5.00
CA GLU A 97 11.53 11.82 3.66
C GLU A 97 10.70 11.15 2.57
N SER A 98 10.37 9.86 2.72
CA SER A 98 9.54 9.14 1.74
C SER A 98 8.15 9.77 1.59
N PHE A 99 7.51 10.17 2.69
CA PHE A 99 6.21 10.86 2.65
C PHE A 99 6.32 12.26 2.05
N SER A 100 7.30 13.07 2.48
CA SER A 100 7.52 14.40 1.94
C SER A 100 7.77 14.37 0.44
N ARG A 101 8.54 13.41 -0.05
CA ARG A 101 8.76 13.19 -1.49
C ARG A 101 7.45 12.86 -2.20
N ILE A 102 6.67 11.89 -1.71
CA ILE A 102 5.39 11.51 -2.32
C ILE A 102 4.41 12.69 -2.36
N ILE A 103 4.33 13.49 -1.29
CA ILE A 103 3.47 14.67 -1.24
C ILE A 103 3.94 15.72 -2.25
N ALA A 104 5.24 16.02 -2.28
CA ALA A 104 5.82 16.95 -3.25
C ALA A 104 5.57 16.49 -4.69
N ASP A 105 5.76 15.20 -4.99
CA ASP A 105 5.50 14.63 -6.31
C ASP A 105 4.02 14.78 -6.73
N ASN A 106 3.09 14.57 -5.81
CA ASN A 106 1.66 14.77 -6.08
C ASN A 106 1.32 16.24 -6.32
N ILE A 107 1.87 17.15 -5.50
CA ILE A 107 1.70 18.60 -5.68
C ILE A 107 2.23 19.02 -7.06
N ASN A 108 3.43 18.57 -7.43
CA ASN A 108 4.04 18.87 -8.72
C ASN A 108 3.21 18.34 -9.90
N ARG A 109 2.61 17.14 -9.78
CA ARG A 109 1.72 16.59 -10.82
C ARG A 109 0.47 17.45 -11.01
N ILE A 110 -0.15 17.90 -9.91
CA ILE A 110 -1.32 18.79 -9.95
C ILE A 110 -0.93 20.14 -10.58
N ASP A 111 0.21 20.70 -10.18
CA ASP A 111 0.74 21.95 -10.74
C ASP A 111 0.91 21.85 -12.25
N VAL A 112 1.63 20.82 -12.73
CA VAL A 112 1.83 20.56 -14.16
C VAL A 112 0.49 20.49 -14.91
N TYR A 113 -0.48 19.71 -14.40
CA TYR A 113 -1.78 19.56 -15.05
C TYR A 113 -2.55 20.88 -15.18
N ASN A 114 -2.56 21.69 -14.11
CA ASN A 114 -3.25 22.98 -14.09
C ASN A 114 -2.51 24.06 -14.89
N SER A 115 -1.19 24.07 -14.84
CA SER A 115 -0.34 25.00 -15.58
C SER A 115 -0.50 24.89 -17.11
N TYR A 116 -0.86 23.70 -17.63
CA TYR A 116 -1.16 23.51 -19.06
C TYR A 116 -2.56 23.99 -19.47
N SER A 117 -3.55 23.85 -18.59
CA SER A 117 -4.97 23.97 -18.97
C SER A 117 -5.66 25.22 -18.42
N ASN A 118 -5.12 25.84 -17.38
CA ASN A 118 -5.77 26.92 -16.63
C ASN A 118 -4.96 28.22 -16.64
N LYS A 119 -5.41 29.20 -17.44
CA LYS A 119 -4.77 30.51 -17.58
C LYS A 119 -4.80 31.33 -16.29
N THR A 120 -5.89 31.25 -15.52
CA THR A 120 -6.04 31.95 -14.25
C THR A 120 -5.04 31.42 -13.24
N TYR A 121 -4.96 30.10 -13.11
CA TYR A 121 -3.99 29.43 -12.25
C TYR A 121 -2.54 29.85 -12.56
N LYS A 122 -2.16 29.84 -13.84
CA LYS A 122 -0.82 30.26 -14.27
C LYS A 122 -0.53 31.72 -13.94
N LYS A 123 -1.53 32.60 -14.05
CA LYS A 123 -1.40 34.01 -13.68
C LYS A 123 -1.24 34.19 -12.18
N GLU A 124 -2.00 33.45 -11.38
CA GLU A 124 -1.98 33.53 -9.91
C GLU A 124 -0.68 32.96 -9.30
N LEU A 125 -0.12 31.89 -9.87
CA LEU A 125 1.15 31.33 -9.42
C LEU A 125 2.35 32.28 -9.61
N ASN A 126 2.24 33.25 -10.53
CA ASN A 126 3.22 34.32 -10.71
C ASN A 126 4.69 33.86 -10.74
N ASN A 127 5.01 32.89 -11.62
CA ASN A 127 6.31 32.24 -11.78
C ASN A 127 6.80 31.35 -10.63
N ASN A 128 6.02 31.19 -9.55
CA ASN A 128 6.30 30.17 -8.54
C ASN A 128 5.61 28.85 -8.90
N THR A 129 6.06 27.78 -8.27
CA THR A 129 5.41 26.47 -8.27
C THR A 129 4.40 26.38 -7.14
N LEU A 130 3.42 25.49 -7.29
CA LEU A 130 2.48 25.19 -6.21
C LEU A 130 3.20 24.65 -4.95
N LEU A 131 4.30 23.93 -5.14
CA LEU A 131 5.10 23.38 -4.05
C LEU A 131 5.73 24.49 -3.21
N GLU A 132 6.27 25.54 -3.84
CA GLU A 132 6.83 26.70 -3.13
C GLU A 132 5.76 27.43 -2.31
N TYR A 133 4.57 27.63 -2.87
CA TYR A 133 3.44 28.20 -2.11
C TYR A 133 3.11 27.36 -0.88
N PHE A 134 3.02 26.03 -1.03
CA PHE A 134 2.70 25.13 0.07
C PHE A 134 3.79 25.15 1.16
N GLN A 135 5.06 25.17 0.76
CA GLN A 135 6.18 25.28 1.67
C GLN A 135 6.20 26.60 2.44
N ASN A 136 5.94 27.73 1.75
CA ASN A 136 5.86 29.04 2.39
C ASN A 136 4.70 29.12 3.37
N TYR A 137 3.51 28.64 2.97
CA TYR A 137 2.35 28.56 3.85
C TYR A 137 2.64 27.76 5.12
N ILE A 138 3.26 26.58 5.01
CA ILE A 138 3.63 25.79 6.19
C ILE A 138 4.63 26.55 7.08
N LYS A 139 5.65 27.20 6.50
CA LYS A 139 6.64 27.96 7.28
C LYS A 139 5.99 29.11 8.05
N GLU A 140 5.12 29.87 7.40
CA GLU A 140 4.40 31.00 8.01
C GLU A 140 3.45 30.56 9.12
N ASN A 141 2.79 29.41 8.96
CA ASN A 141 1.78 28.94 9.92
C ASN A 141 2.37 28.04 11.03
N ARG A 142 3.59 27.52 10.89
CA ARG A 142 4.30 26.79 11.96
C ARG A 142 5.01 27.68 12.98
N LEU A 143 5.14 28.98 12.72
CA LEU A 143 5.70 29.94 13.68
C LEU A 143 4.71 30.37 14.77
N ASN A 144 3.48 29.83 14.74
CA ASN A 144 2.40 30.15 15.68
C ASN A 144 2.05 29.00 16.65
N ASP A 145 2.80 27.89 16.62
CA ASP A 145 2.73 26.76 17.56
C ASP A 145 4.04 26.65 18.36
#